data_AF-A0A0S7ETC3-F1
#
_entry.id   AF-A0A0S7ETC3-F1
#
_cell.length_a   1.000
_cell.length_b   1.000
_cell.length_c   1.000
_cell.angle_alpha   90.00
_cell.angle_beta   90.00
_cell.angle_gamma   90.00
#
_symmetry.space_group_name_H-M   'P 1'
#
loop_
_entity.id
_entity.type
_entity.pdbx_description
1 polymer ?
#
loop_
_entity_poly.entity_id
_entity_poly.type
_entity_poly.pdbx_seq_one_letter_code
_entity_poly.pdbx_strand_id
1 'polypeptide(L)'
;MSKTKNKNDDKTEKALAAEKQQFGKQQLQSLSKIANTAEVPPKEKYVRNIILGTHKEGGATTFWSYVPNLPLSSQSLVSWKVCYLLHKVLREGHRNVITDSHRHSRSIRDMGVLWGNLHDRYGHIVALSAKYLHLKMEFHAKHKVIPGNLEASDDTLEREAGTDMTKVLDMTQVFFWGE
;
A
#
# COMPACT_ATOMS: atom_id res chain seq x y z
N MET A 1 -21.41 -12.44 44.33
CA MET A 1 -21.89 -11.33 43.48
C MET A 1 -21.39 -11.54 42.06
N SER A 2 -22.20 -12.14 41.18
CA SER A 2 -21.85 -12.31 39.76
C SER A 2 -22.21 -11.04 38.99
N LYS A 3 -21.26 -10.52 38.21
CA LYS A 3 -21.46 -9.34 37.37
C LYS A 3 -22.37 -9.70 36.19
N THR A 4 -23.58 -9.16 36.17
CA THR A 4 -24.48 -9.17 35.01
C THR A 4 -23.86 -8.31 33.91
N LYS A 5 -23.17 -8.92 32.95
CA LYS A 5 -22.70 -8.23 31.74
C LYS A 5 -23.92 -7.96 30.84
N ASN A 6 -24.13 -6.70 30.48
CA ASN A 6 -25.40 -6.15 30.01
C ASN A 6 -25.76 -6.63 28.59
N LYS A 7 -27.01 -7.08 28.38
CA LYS A 7 -27.55 -7.59 27.10
C LYS A 7 -27.48 -6.59 25.93
N ASN A 8 -27.34 -5.29 26.22
CA ASN A 8 -27.18 -4.22 25.23
C ASN A 8 -25.73 -4.07 24.73
N ASP A 9 -24.74 -4.37 25.58
CA ASP A 9 -23.33 -4.33 25.20
C ASP A 9 -23.04 -5.46 24.20
N ASP A 10 -23.59 -6.65 24.45
CA ASP A 10 -23.46 -7.83 23.57
C ASP A 10 -24.14 -7.62 22.20
N LYS A 11 -25.24 -6.85 22.13
CA LYS A 11 -25.86 -6.46 20.85
C LYS A 11 -25.01 -5.46 20.06
N THR A 12 -24.36 -4.52 20.75
CA THR A 12 -23.52 -3.50 20.14
C THR A 12 -22.20 -4.10 19.64
N GLU A 13 -21.60 -5.02 20.41
CA GLU A 13 -20.42 -5.78 20.01
C GLU A 13 -20.70 -6.66 18.77
N LYS A 14 -21.84 -7.35 18.74
CA LYS A 14 -22.27 -8.14 17.58
C LYS A 14 -22.49 -7.28 16.32
N ALA A 15 -23.09 -6.10 16.48
CA ALA A 15 -23.29 -5.17 15.37
C ALA A 15 -21.96 -4.65 14.80
N LEU A 16 -21.02 -4.28 15.68
CA LEU A 16 -19.69 -3.82 15.28
C LEU A 16 -18.88 -4.93 14.58
N ALA A 17 -18.97 -6.16 15.07
CA ALA A 17 -18.34 -7.33 14.45
C ALA A 17 -18.91 -7.60 13.04
N ALA A 18 -20.24 -7.50 12.89
CA ALA A 18 -20.91 -7.65 11.60
C ALA A 18 -20.47 -6.57 10.60
N GLU A 19 -20.37 -5.31 11.03
CA GLU A 19 -19.91 -4.22 10.18
C GLU A 19 -18.45 -4.44 9.74
N LYS A 20 -17.57 -4.84 10.65
CA LYS A 20 -16.17 -5.15 10.34
C LYS A 20 -16.06 -6.29 9.33
N GLN A 21 -16.87 -7.33 9.47
CA GLN A 21 -16.89 -8.45 8.51
C GLN A 21 -17.41 -8.01 7.14
N GLN A 22 -18.46 -7.19 7.10
CA GLN A 22 -19.01 -6.64 5.86
C GLN A 22 -17.99 -5.75 5.14
N PHE A 23 -17.27 -4.91 5.89
CA PHE A 23 -16.18 -4.10 5.37
C PHE A 23 -15.08 -4.97 4.73
N GLY A 24 -14.59 -5.99 5.44
CA GLY A 24 -13.58 -6.90 4.90
C GLY A 24 -14.02 -7.58 3.60
N LYS A 25 -15.29 -8.05 3.54
CA LYS A 25 -15.87 -8.61 2.32
C LYS A 25 -15.89 -7.60 1.17
N GLN A 26 -16.24 -6.34 1.43
CA GLN A 26 -16.29 -5.29 0.41
C GLN A 26 -14.88 -4.93 -0.12
N GLN A 27 -13.88 -4.86 0.77
CA GLN A 27 -12.49 -4.64 0.41
C GLN A 27 -11.97 -5.79 -0.47
N LEU A 28 -12.21 -7.04 -0.05
CA LEU A 28 -11.83 -8.22 -0.82
C LEU A 28 -12.48 -8.23 -2.21
N GLN A 29 -13.78 -7.96 -2.31
CA GLN A 29 -14.47 -7.86 -3.60
C GLN A 29 -13.86 -6.80 -4.51
N SER A 30 -13.53 -5.62 -3.97
CA SER A 30 -12.89 -4.55 -4.74
C SER A 30 -11.51 -4.98 -5.23
N LEU A 31 -10.73 -5.62 -4.36
CA LEU A 31 -9.40 -6.13 -4.70
C LEU A 31 -9.47 -7.23 -5.77
N SER A 32 -10.38 -8.21 -5.65
CA SER A 32 -10.56 -9.26 -6.66
C SER A 32 -11.01 -8.71 -8.01
N LYS A 33 -11.79 -7.63 -8.04
CA LYS A 33 -12.17 -6.95 -9.29
C LYS A 33 -10.98 -6.24 -9.94
N ILE A 34 -9.99 -5.80 -9.18
CA ILE A 34 -8.75 -5.22 -9.67
C ILE A 34 -7.78 -6.32 -10.12
N ALA A 35 -7.56 -7.34 -9.29
CA ALA A 35 -6.62 -8.44 -9.49
C ALA A 35 -7.11 -9.50 -10.49
N ASN A 36 -7.57 -9.06 -11.66
CA ASN A 36 -7.99 -9.93 -12.76
C ASN A 36 -6.91 -9.99 -13.86
N THR A 37 -6.97 -11.02 -14.71
CA THR A 37 -6.05 -11.28 -15.84
C THR A 37 -6.41 -10.55 -17.13
N ALA A 38 -7.52 -9.82 -17.18
CA ALA A 38 -7.91 -9.12 -18.40
C ALA A 38 -7.02 -7.89 -18.62
N GLU A 39 -6.58 -7.63 -19.85
CA GLU A 39 -5.77 -6.46 -20.25
C GLU A 39 -6.58 -5.15 -20.27
N VAL A 40 -7.22 -4.86 -19.14
CA VAL A 40 -8.02 -3.68 -18.91
C VAL A 40 -7.52 -2.94 -17.67
N PRO A 41 -7.53 -1.60 -17.69
CA PRO A 41 -7.15 -0.81 -16.53
C PRO A 41 -8.08 -1.11 -15.34
N PRO A 42 -7.56 -1.12 -14.10
CA PRO A 42 -8.39 -1.21 -12.90
C PRO A 42 -9.46 -0.11 -12.88
N LYS A 43 -10.73 -0.47 -12.66
CA LYS A 43 -11.80 0.53 -12.59
C LYS A 43 -11.60 1.42 -11.36
N GLU A 44 -11.64 2.73 -11.56
CA GLU A 44 -11.37 3.73 -10.51
C GLU A 44 -12.27 3.57 -9.29
N LYS A 45 -13.53 3.18 -9.48
CA LYS A 45 -14.45 2.92 -8.36
C LYS A 45 -13.89 1.91 -7.34
N TYR A 46 -13.21 0.86 -7.81
CA TYR A 46 -12.64 -0.15 -6.92
C TYR A 46 -11.37 0.35 -6.26
N VAL A 47 -10.52 1.08 -7.00
CA VAL A 47 -9.31 1.71 -6.46
C VAL A 47 -9.67 2.69 -5.35
N ARG A 48 -10.66 3.56 -5.59
CA ARG A 48 -11.16 4.52 -4.60
C ARG A 48 -11.73 3.83 -3.37
N ASN A 49 -12.45 2.71 -3.52
CA ASN A 49 -12.95 1.93 -2.38
C ASN A 49 -11.83 1.39 -1.50
N ILE A 50 -10.71 0.95 -2.08
CA ILE A 50 -9.54 0.51 -1.32
C ILE A 50 -8.91 1.69 -0.57
N ILE A 51 -8.69 2.82 -1.25
CA ILE A 51 -8.11 4.02 -0.64
C ILE A 51 -8.97 4.52 0.53
N LEU A 52 -10.28 4.68 0.33
CA LEU A 52 -11.21 5.05 1.40
C LEU A 52 -11.25 4.00 2.52
N GLY A 53 -11.08 2.73 2.17
CA GLY A 53 -10.93 1.64 3.14
C GLY A 53 -9.76 1.87 4.09
N THR A 54 -8.62 2.34 3.56
CA THR A 54 -7.44 2.62 4.41
C THR A 54 -7.70 3.73 5.42
N HIS A 55 -8.47 4.75 5.05
CA HIS A 55 -8.88 5.82 5.96
C HIS A 55 -9.89 5.33 7.01
N LYS A 56 -10.82 4.45 6.63
CA LYS A 56 -11.81 3.86 7.55
C LYS A 56 -11.15 2.99 8.62
N GLU A 57 -10.13 2.20 8.26
CA GLU A 57 -9.43 1.32 9.21
C GLU A 57 -8.18 1.95 9.86
N GLY A 58 -7.81 3.18 9.47
CA GLY A 58 -6.64 3.89 9.99
C GLY A 58 -5.28 3.31 9.57
N GLY A 59 -5.22 2.60 8.43
CA GLY A 59 -4.01 1.91 7.96
C GLY A 59 -4.29 1.04 6.73
N ALA A 60 -3.35 0.15 6.39
CA ALA A 60 -3.49 -0.79 5.26
C ALA A 60 -3.60 -2.25 5.72
N THR A 61 -4.11 -2.51 6.92
CA THR A 61 -4.17 -3.84 7.50
C THR A 61 -5.00 -4.80 6.65
N THR A 62 -6.21 -4.40 6.25
CA THR A 62 -7.08 -5.26 5.43
C THR A 62 -6.48 -5.47 4.04
N PHE A 63 -5.94 -4.41 3.43
CA PHE A 63 -5.25 -4.51 2.14
C PHE A 63 -4.13 -5.57 2.16
N TRP A 64 -3.20 -5.46 3.11
CA TRP A 64 -2.06 -6.37 3.22
C TRP A 64 -2.41 -7.77 3.72
N SER A 65 -3.59 -7.97 4.32
CA SER A 65 -4.07 -9.33 4.64
C SER A 65 -4.50 -10.11 3.40
N TYR A 66 -4.90 -9.42 2.32
CA TYR A 66 -5.38 -10.06 1.10
C TYR A 66 -4.33 -10.14 -0.02
N VAL A 67 -3.43 -9.15 -0.14
CA VAL A 67 -2.42 -9.11 -1.20
C VAL A 67 -1.57 -10.39 -1.30
N PRO A 68 -1.08 -10.99 -0.19
CA PRO A 68 -0.31 -12.24 -0.25
C PRO A 68 -1.09 -13.45 -0.80
N ASN A 69 -2.43 -13.40 -0.77
CA ASN A 69 -3.28 -14.47 -1.29
C ASN A 69 -3.54 -14.35 -2.80
N LEU A 70 -3.04 -13.30 -3.45
CA LEU A 70 -3.14 -13.12 -4.89
C LEU A 70 -2.03 -13.89 -5.62
N PRO A 71 -2.26 -14.32 -6.88
CA PRO A 71 -1.29 -15.08 -7.66
C PRO A 71 -0.15 -14.21 -8.23
N LEU A 72 0.59 -13.50 -7.37
CA LEU A 72 1.62 -12.54 -7.78
C LEU A 72 2.88 -13.18 -8.37
N SER A 73 3.11 -14.48 -8.15
CA SER A 73 4.25 -15.19 -8.71
C SER A 73 3.96 -15.88 -10.04
N SER A 74 2.69 -16.01 -10.42
CA SER A 74 2.26 -16.73 -11.62
C SER A 74 1.49 -15.88 -12.62
N GLN A 75 1.04 -14.68 -12.23
CA GLN A 75 0.31 -13.77 -13.12
C GLN A 75 0.92 -12.37 -13.14
N SER A 76 1.64 -12.05 -14.21
CA SER A 76 2.34 -10.77 -14.36
C SER A 76 1.38 -9.60 -14.40
N LEU A 77 0.26 -9.71 -15.11
CA LEU A 77 -0.72 -8.64 -15.19
C LEU A 77 -1.39 -8.35 -13.84
N VAL A 78 -1.68 -9.38 -13.04
CA VAL A 78 -2.19 -9.20 -11.68
C VAL A 78 -1.13 -8.50 -10.81
N SER A 79 0.12 -8.93 -10.92
CA SER A 79 1.24 -8.32 -10.22
C SER A 79 1.41 -6.84 -10.55
N TRP A 80 1.31 -6.49 -11.84
CA TRP A 80 1.33 -5.11 -12.30
C TRP A 80 0.18 -4.29 -11.71
N LYS A 81 -1.06 -4.82 -11.73
CA LYS A 81 -2.23 -4.12 -11.16
C LYS A 81 -2.12 -3.93 -9.66
N VAL A 82 -1.51 -4.88 -8.95
CA VAL A 82 -1.22 -4.74 -7.51
C VAL A 82 -0.13 -3.70 -7.28
N CYS A 83 0.92 -3.65 -8.09
CA CYS A 83 1.91 -2.57 -8.04
C CYS A 83 1.25 -1.20 -8.24
N TYR A 84 0.42 -1.08 -9.27
CA TYR A 84 -0.35 0.14 -9.55
C TYR A 84 -1.24 0.54 -8.38
N LEU A 85 -2.00 -0.40 -7.83
CA LEU A 85 -2.87 -0.14 -6.68
C LEU A 85 -2.06 0.27 -5.44
N LEU A 86 -0.95 -0.41 -5.16
CA LEU A 86 -0.07 -0.07 -4.05
C LEU A 86 0.50 1.34 -4.20
N HIS A 87 0.93 1.73 -5.42
CA HIS A 87 1.38 3.10 -5.68
C HIS A 87 0.30 4.12 -5.31
N LYS A 88 -0.95 3.91 -5.76
CA LYS A 88 -2.08 4.79 -5.44
C LYS A 88 -2.39 4.83 -3.94
N VAL A 89 -2.36 3.68 -3.28
CA VAL A 89 -2.60 3.55 -1.84
C VAL A 89 -1.50 4.26 -1.03
N LEU A 90 -0.23 4.16 -1.42
CA LEU A 90 0.86 4.92 -0.79
C LEU A 90 0.73 6.43 -1.00
N ARG A 91 0.12 6.85 -2.13
CA ARG A 91 -0.02 8.26 -2.49
C ARG A 91 -1.20 8.94 -1.80
N GLU A 92 -2.35 8.28 -1.76
CA GLU A 92 -3.65 8.87 -1.40
C GLU A 92 -4.32 8.20 -0.17
N GLY A 93 -3.73 7.13 0.33
CA GLY A 93 -4.21 6.39 1.50
C GLY A 93 -3.96 7.10 2.82
N HIS A 94 -4.38 6.45 3.92
CA HIS A 94 -4.13 6.94 5.26
C HIS A 94 -2.62 7.08 5.56
N ARG A 95 -2.23 8.03 6.41
CA ARG A 95 -0.80 8.28 6.74
C ARG A 95 -0.04 7.03 7.22
N ASN A 96 -0.71 6.11 7.91
CA ASN A 96 -0.11 4.88 8.43
C ASN A 96 0.18 3.84 7.33
N VAL A 97 -0.41 3.99 6.13
CA VAL A 97 -0.22 3.07 5.01
C VAL A 97 1.26 2.93 4.65
N ILE A 98 2.03 4.02 4.71
CA ILE A 98 3.47 4.00 4.43
C ILE A 98 4.19 3.06 5.41
N THR A 99 4.01 3.29 6.71
CA THR A 99 4.60 2.47 7.77
C THR A 99 4.14 1.02 7.67
N ASP A 100 2.85 0.81 7.40
CA ASP A 100 2.27 -0.52 7.22
C ASP A 100 2.84 -1.25 6.01
N SER A 101 3.12 -0.53 4.92
CA SER A 101 3.60 -1.12 3.67
C SER A 101 5.09 -1.41 3.71
N HIS A 102 5.87 -0.65 4.49
CA HIS A 102 7.31 -0.87 4.64
C HIS A 102 7.66 -2.31 5.08
N ARG A 103 6.88 -2.92 5.97
CA ARG A 103 7.09 -4.33 6.39
C ARG A 103 6.96 -5.34 5.23
N HIS A 104 6.29 -4.95 4.14
CA HIS A 104 6.10 -5.75 2.93
C HIS A 104 7.05 -5.32 1.79
N SER A 105 7.93 -4.33 1.99
CA SER A 105 8.77 -3.75 0.93
C SER A 105 9.66 -4.80 0.26
N ARG A 106 10.27 -5.70 1.06
CA ARG A 106 11.10 -6.81 0.55
C ARG A 106 10.29 -7.78 -0.30
N SER A 107 9.08 -8.14 0.13
CA SER A 107 8.23 -9.07 -0.63
C SER A 107 7.87 -8.50 -2.01
N ILE A 108 7.58 -7.20 -2.09
CA ILE A 108 7.34 -6.51 -3.36
C ILE A 108 8.60 -6.52 -4.23
N ARG A 109 9.77 -6.19 -3.67
CA ARG A 109 11.05 -6.25 -4.40
C ARG A 109 11.33 -7.66 -4.94
N ASP A 110 11.17 -8.68 -4.11
CA ASP A 110 11.48 -10.07 -4.48
C ASP A 110 10.54 -10.57 -5.60
N MET A 111 9.27 -10.16 -5.58
CA MET A 111 8.34 -10.36 -6.70
C MET A 111 8.82 -9.63 -7.96
N GLY A 112 9.36 -8.42 -7.84
CA GLY A 112 9.98 -7.70 -8.96
C GLY A 112 11.20 -8.44 -9.55
N VAL A 113 12.08 -8.96 -8.70
CA VAL A 113 13.26 -9.76 -9.13
C VAL A 113 12.81 -11.03 -9.86
N LEU A 114 11.81 -11.73 -9.34
CA LEU A 114 11.21 -12.89 -10.01
C LEU A 114 10.77 -12.53 -11.43
N TRP A 115 9.94 -11.49 -11.59
CA TRP A 115 9.42 -11.09 -12.89
C TRP A 115 10.49 -10.54 -13.84
N GLY A 116 11.58 -9.98 -13.31
CA GLY A 116 12.73 -9.52 -14.11
C GLY A 116 13.55 -10.67 -14.68
N ASN A 117 13.56 -11.83 -14.03
CA ASN A 117 14.25 -13.03 -14.52
C ASN A 117 13.40 -13.88 -15.48
N LEU A 118 12.08 -13.62 -15.52
CA LEU A 118 11.16 -14.30 -16.41
C LEU A 118 11.03 -13.54 -17.73
N HIS A 119 11.07 -14.28 -18.84
CA HIS A 119 10.83 -13.74 -20.19
C HIS A 119 9.32 -13.56 -20.47
N ASP A 120 8.57 -13.07 -19.49
CA ASP A 120 7.14 -12.80 -19.61
C ASP A 120 6.89 -11.46 -20.30
N ARG A 121 5.82 -11.36 -21.08
CA ARG A 121 5.43 -10.14 -21.80
C ARG A 121 5.38 -8.89 -20.91
N TYR A 122 4.88 -9.02 -19.68
CA TYR A 122 4.77 -7.91 -18.70
C TYR A 122 5.80 -8.02 -17.57
N GLY A 123 6.69 -9.01 -17.58
CA GLY A 123 7.66 -9.24 -16.51
C GLY A 123 8.52 -8.01 -16.22
N HIS A 124 9.08 -7.40 -17.25
CA HIS A 124 9.92 -6.21 -17.11
C HIS A 124 9.20 -5.00 -16.50
N ILE A 125 7.95 -4.72 -16.90
CA ILE A 125 7.20 -3.59 -16.32
C ILE A 125 6.85 -3.85 -14.85
N VAL A 126 6.57 -5.10 -14.49
CA VAL A 126 6.35 -5.49 -13.09
C VAL A 126 7.65 -5.31 -12.29
N ALA A 127 8.78 -5.77 -12.82
CA ALA A 127 10.09 -5.64 -12.17
C ALA A 127 10.44 -4.18 -11.85
N LEU A 128 10.29 -3.29 -12.83
CA LEU A 128 10.52 -1.85 -12.67
C LEU A 128 9.55 -1.22 -11.66
N SER A 129 8.26 -1.56 -11.75
CA SER A 129 7.23 -1.05 -10.83
C SER A 129 7.49 -1.48 -9.39
N ALA A 130 7.86 -2.73 -9.18
CA ALA A 130 8.21 -3.28 -7.88
C ALA A 130 9.48 -2.64 -7.30
N LYS A 131 10.52 -2.45 -8.12
CA LYS A 131 11.75 -1.74 -7.71
C LYS A 131 11.43 -0.32 -7.24
N TYR A 132 10.67 0.43 -8.03
CA TYR A 132 10.23 1.79 -7.68
C TYR A 132 9.44 1.81 -6.36
N LEU A 133 8.49 0.89 -6.18
CA LEU A 133 7.69 0.82 -4.96
C LEU A 133 8.54 0.49 -3.73
N HIS A 134 9.50 -0.42 -3.86
CA HIS A 134 10.45 -0.73 -2.80
C HIS A 134 11.23 0.52 -2.39
N LEU A 135 11.85 1.21 -3.35
CA LEU A 135 12.60 2.44 -3.10
C LEU A 135 11.72 3.53 -2.46
N LYS A 136 10.50 3.71 -2.96
CA LYS A 136 9.53 4.66 -2.39
C LYS A 136 9.22 4.34 -0.93
N MET A 137 9.02 3.07 -0.58
CA MET A 137 8.75 2.67 0.80
C MET A 137 9.97 2.86 1.72
N GLU A 138 11.17 2.52 1.26
CA GLU A 138 12.41 2.77 2.01
C GLU A 138 12.67 4.27 2.21
N PHE A 139 12.45 5.07 1.16
CA PHE A 139 12.55 6.53 1.22
C PHE A 139 11.65 7.12 2.31
N HIS A 140 10.37 6.76 2.31
CA HIS A 140 9.44 7.28 3.32
C HIS A 140 9.66 6.70 4.73
N ALA A 141 10.33 5.55 4.85
CA ALA A 141 10.74 5.01 6.14
C ALA A 141 11.89 5.82 6.75
N LYS A 142 12.83 6.28 5.92
CA LYS A 142 13.91 7.22 6.29
C LYS A 142 13.37 8.63 6.55
N HIS A 143 12.54 9.15 5.62
CA HIS A 143 12.05 10.52 5.60
C HIS A 143 10.55 10.61 5.94
N LYS A 144 10.24 10.40 7.22
CA LYS A 144 8.84 10.30 7.70
C LYS A 144 8.05 11.60 7.57
N VAL A 145 8.74 12.74 7.43
CA VAL A 145 8.13 14.06 7.32
C VAL A 145 7.61 14.32 5.91
N ILE A 146 8.12 13.60 4.91
CA ILE A 146 7.74 13.76 3.50
C ILE A 146 6.46 12.95 3.22
N PRO A 147 5.37 13.60 2.77
CA PRO A 147 4.11 12.92 2.52
C PRO A 147 4.17 12.00 1.29
N GLY A 148 3.33 10.96 1.28
CA GLY A 148 3.32 9.93 0.22
C GLY A 148 3.00 10.43 -1.19
N ASN A 149 2.34 11.59 -1.30
CA ASN A 149 2.09 12.30 -2.56
C ASN A 149 3.28 13.11 -3.08
N LEU A 150 4.36 13.21 -2.28
CA LEU A 150 5.59 13.93 -2.59
C LEU A 150 5.39 15.45 -2.74
N GLU A 151 4.26 15.96 -2.28
CA GLU A 151 3.99 17.40 -2.18
C GLU A 151 4.45 17.86 -0.79
N ALA A 152 5.76 18.12 -0.66
CA ALA A 152 6.33 18.71 0.55
C ALA A 152 6.34 20.24 0.42
N SER A 153 5.85 20.94 1.44
CA SER A 153 6.04 22.40 1.54
C SER A 153 7.49 22.73 1.90
N ASP A 154 7.91 23.98 1.65
CA ASP A 154 9.25 24.45 2.02
C ASP A 154 9.53 24.23 3.52
N ASP A 155 8.56 24.53 4.39
CA ASP A 155 8.64 24.24 5.84
C ASP A 155 8.86 22.74 6.16
N THR A 156 8.29 21.85 5.34
CA THR A 156 8.41 20.40 5.50
C THR A 156 9.81 19.94 5.11
N LEU A 157 10.36 20.53 4.04
CA LEU A 157 11.73 20.27 3.57
C LEU A 157 12.76 20.82 4.56
N GLU A 158 12.58 22.04 5.06
CA GLU A 158 13.45 22.64 6.08
C GLU A 158 13.47 21.82 7.38
N ARG A 159 12.33 21.26 7.79
CA ARG A 159 12.25 20.40 8.97
C ARG A 159 12.95 19.05 8.79
N GLU A 160 12.94 18.50 7.58
CA GLU A 160 13.58 17.21 7.27
C GLU A 160 15.10 17.37 7.04
N ALA A 161 15.49 18.39 6.26
CA ALA A 161 16.88 18.73 5.96
C ALA A 161 17.61 19.33 7.18
N GLY A 162 16.92 20.14 7.98
CA GLY A 162 17.53 20.97 9.01
C GLY A 162 18.60 21.89 8.40
N THR A 163 19.75 22.00 9.07
CA THR A 163 20.96 22.68 8.54
C THR A 163 21.93 21.74 7.84
N ASP A 164 21.59 20.45 7.69
CA ASP A 164 22.50 19.41 7.22
C ASP A 164 22.30 19.16 5.72
N MET A 165 23.16 19.80 4.92
CA MET A 165 23.21 19.62 3.45
C MET A 165 23.39 18.16 3.01
N THR A 166 23.93 17.30 3.87
CA THR A 166 24.12 15.87 3.59
C THR A 166 22.77 15.13 3.52
N LYS A 167 21.79 15.55 4.33
CA LYS A 167 20.42 15.02 4.27
C LYS A 167 19.68 15.48 3.03
N VAL A 168 19.94 16.69 2.56
CA VAL A 168 19.42 17.19 1.28
C VAL A 168 19.98 16.37 0.13
N LEU A 169 21.29 16.05 0.16
CA LEU A 169 21.91 15.20 -0.84
C LEU A 169 21.31 13.79 -0.85
N ASP A 170 21.17 13.13 0.30
CA ASP A 170 20.52 11.80 0.43
C ASP A 170 19.04 11.86 -0.05
N MET A 171 18.34 12.92 0.37
CA MET A 171 17.11 13.50 -0.21
C MET A 171 17.01 13.28 -1.72
N THR A 172 17.90 13.95 -2.43
CA THR A 172 17.93 13.99 -3.89
C THR A 172 18.49 12.70 -4.52
N GLN A 173 19.41 12.01 -3.86
CA GLN A 173 20.03 10.79 -4.36
C GLN A 173 19.02 9.64 -4.43
N VAL A 174 18.34 9.36 -3.33
CA VAL A 174 17.34 8.28 -3.27
C VAL A 174 16.15 8.58 -4.20
N PHE A 175 15.80 9.86 -4.36
CA PHE A 175 14.63 10.26 -5.15
C PHE A 175 14.86 10.25 -6.66
N PHE A 176 16.02 10.76 -7.11
CA PHE A 176 16.31 10.90 -8.54
C PHE A 176 17.11 9.72 -9.11
N TRP A 177 17.98 9.11 -8.29
CA TRP A 177 18.93 8.11 -8.74
C TRP A 177 18.61 6.71 -8.20
N GLY A 178 17.83 6.61 -7.13
CA GLY A 178 17.36 5.34 -6.58
C GLY A 178 18.48 4.47 -5.99
N GLU A 179 19.56 5.12 -5.56
CA GLU A 179 20.72 4.53 -4.87
C GLU A 179 20.62 4.73 -3.34
#